data_AF-B1W4L4-F1
#
_entry.id   AF-B1W4L4-F1
#
_cell.length_a   1.000
_cell.length_b   1.000
_cell.length_c   1.000
_cell.angle_alpha   90.00
_cell.angle_beta   90.00
_cell.angle_gamma   90.00
#
_symmetry.space_group_name_H-M   'P 1'
#
loop_
_entity.id
_entity.type
_entity.pdbx_description
1 polymer ?
#
loop_
_entity_poly.entity_id
_entity_poly.type
_entity_poly.pdbx_seq_one_letter_code
_entity_poly.pdbx_strand_id
1 'polypeptide(L)'
;MAQDIALRPVVDPALDDAERALLEKSADGLFPATLPLPEESALGGRTKADIWTALGVSAVCALLPVTILWALIGVWTGLAVGLAAQAGLVWVGVQFGFEAFVLTVVGAHLLAWPLIVVLGCGTDERQRVARLRHGRYYLAEDFGGDSLRELLGHSPLRRMERAQAAVTAVLQSQVDREGLLDDIANDVTLPAQQYEIAQRLAELTRLARKVLAAAGDASGSRVEEVLRTQRQALRLSSSALEERVEALERYAENTRAADAAYREWEAVRELEQLGEDMHELVVNTVRDELAVAEIEGLADRSRLQDLHRMLDDAREAGLLATRFADEPAGRRSGDSGRA
;
A
#
# COMPACT_ATOMS: atom_id res chain seq x y z
N MET A 1 -14.60 18.85 -2.59
CA MET A 1 -14.73 18.12 -1.30
C MET A 1 -13.33 17.97 -0.74
N ALA A 2 -12.93 18.82 0.20
CA ALA A 2 -11.66 18.67 0.91
C ALA A 2 -11.86 17.50 1.89
N GLN A 3 -11.23 16.36 1.60
CA GLN A 3 -11.09 15.34 2.62
C GLN A 3 -10.28 15.98 3.75
N ASP A 4 -10.82 15.95 4.95
CA ASP A 4 -10.14 16.38 6.17
C ASP A 4 -9.03 15.35 6.40
N ILE A 5 -7.88 15.55 5.74
CA ILE A 5 -6.71 14.71 5.92
C ILE A 5 -6.22 15.03 7.32
N ALA A 6 -6.62 14.21 8.29
CA ALA A 6 -6.10 14.28 9.64
C ALA A 6 -4.57 14.29 9.56
N LEU A 7 -3.95 15.34 10.11
CA LEU A 7 -2.51 15.53 10.06
C LEU A 7 -1.81 14.31 10.68
N ARG A 8 -0.97 13.63 9.90
CA ARG A 8 -0.18 12.49 10.41
C ARG A 8 0.92 13.01 11.34
N PRO A 9 1.26 12.28 12.43
CA PRO A 9 2.39 12.63 13.28
C PRO A 9 3.65 12.87 12.45
N VAL A 10 4.35 13.98 12.72
CA VAL A 10 5.62 14.29 12.06
C VAL A 10 6.75 13.83 12.96
N VAL A 11 7.50 12.83 12.53
CA VAL A 11 8.54 12.17 13.34
C VAL A 11 9.92 12.55 12.82
N ASP A 12 10.89 12.68 13.72
CA ASP A 12 12.28 12.96 13.38
C ASP A 12 12.88 11.84 12.51
N PRO A 13 13.34 12.13 11.27
CA PRO A 13 13.92 11.11 10.39
C PRO A 13 15.24 10.54 10.90
N ALA A 14 15.89 11.17 11.88
CA ALA A 14 17.10 10.65 12.52
C ALA A 14 16.80 9.63 13.65
N LEU A 15 15.56 9.18 13.80
CA LEU A 15 15.20 8.06 14.68
C LEU A 15 15.42 6.72 13.96
N ASP A 16 15.56 5.66 14.76
CA ASP A 16 15.62 4.30 14.22
C ASP A 16 14.30 3.95 13.52
N ASP A 17 14.36 3.19 12.42
CA ASP A 17 13.19 2.89 11.59
C ASP A 17 12.08 2.15 12.35
N ALA A 18 12.43 1.29 13.31
CA ALA A 18 11.45 0.58 14.12
C ALA A 18 10.73 1.55 15.09
N GLU A 19 11.47 2.46 15.72
CA GLU A 19 10.91 3.50 16.58
C GLU A 19 10.02 4.46 15.78
N ARG A 20 10.47 4.87 14.59
CA ARG A 20 9.76 5.77 13.68
C ARG A 20 8.44 5.16 13.21
N ALA A 21 8.46 3.93 12.72
CA ALA A 21 7.25 3.23 12.27
C ALA A 21 6.20 3.07 13.39
N LEU A 22 6.64 2.89 14.64
CA LEU A 22 5.74 2.85 15.80
C LEU A 22 5.06 4.20 16.04
N LEU A 23 5.78 5.31 15.93
CA LEU A 23 5.26 6.65 16.16
C LEU A 23 4.38 7.17 15.00
N GLU A 24 4.71 6.82 13.76
CA GLU A 24 3.97 7.26 12.56
C GLU A 24 2.60 6.57 12.41
N LYS A 25 2.43 5.36 12.97
CA LYS A 25 1.24 4.51 12.72
C LYS A 25 -0.09 5.13 13.20
N SER A 26 -0.10 5.89 14.29
CA SER A 26 -1.28 6.61 14.78
C SER A 26 -0.90 7.66 15.84
N ALA A 27 -1.64 8.77 15.87
CA ALA A 27 -1.52 9.81 16.88
C ALA A 27 -2.09 9.39 18.25
N ASP A 28 -2.93 8.35 18.28
CA ASP A 28 -3.59 7.87 19.50
C ASP A 28 -2.57 7.45 20.57
N GLY A 29 -2.70 8.04 21.75
CA GLY A 29 -1.83 7.76 22.91
C GLY A 29 -0.48 8.49 22.88
N LEU A 30 -0.22 9.34 21.87
CA LEU A 30 0.93 10.25 21.86
C LEU A 30 0.59 11.56 22.58
N PHE A 31 1.61 12.18 23.17
CA PHE A 31 1.48 13.48 23.85
C PHE A 31 2.14 14.58 23.02
N PRO A 32 1.52 15.77 22.89
CA PRO A 32 2.10 16.88 22.14
C PRO A 32 3.47 17.27 22.68
N ALA A 33 4.45 17.43 21.80
CA ALA A 33 5.85 17.70 22.18
C ALA A 33 6.06 19.08 22.81
N THR A 34 5.14 20.02 22.59
CA THR A 34 5.21 21.36 23.16
C THR A 34 4.67 21.44 24.59
N LEU A 35 4.03 20.38 25.08
CA LEU A 35 3.49 20.28 26.43
C LEU A 35 4.37 19.38 27.29
N PRO A 36 4.51 19.66 28.60
CA PRO A 36 5.23 18.76 29.49
C PRO A 36 4.57 17.39 29.51
N LEU A 37 5.39 16.34 29.56
CA LEU A 37 4.91 14.98 29.77
C LEU A 37 4.06 14.91 31.05
N PRO A 38 2.90 14.22 31.01
CA PRO A 38 2.17 13.90 32.23
C PRO A 38 3.07 13.12 33.21
N GLU A 39 2.88 13.37 34.51
CA GLU A 39 3.59 12.61 35.55
C GLU A 39 3.32 11.10 35.38
N GLU A 40 4.37 10.30 35.59
CA GLU A 40 4.23 8.85 35.58
C GLU A 40 3.24 8.42 36.66
N SER A 41 2.15 7.77 36.25
CA SER A 41 1.38 7.02 37.23
C SER A 41 2.28 5.93 37.81
N ALA A 42 2.24 5.75 39.13
CA ALA A 42 2.97 4.66 39.81
C ALA A 42 2.61 3.26 39.27
N LEU A 43 1.57 3.16 38.45
CA LEU A 43 1.06 1.95 37.82
C LEU A 43 1.62 1.73 36.40
N GLY A 44 2.52 2.59 35.90
CA GLY A 44 3.22 2.42 34.62
C GLY A 44 2.26 2.45 33.42
N GLY A 45 1.47 3.51 33.30
CA GLY A 45 0.52 3.72 32.19
C GLY A 45 -0.81 2.95 32.30
N ARG A 46 -0.95 2.06 33.29
CA ARG A 46 -2.21 1.35 33.55
C ARG A 46 -3.25 2.29 34.15
N THR A 47 -4.44 2.33 33.56
CA THR A 47 -5.55 3.11 34.09
C THR A 47 -6.37 2.29 35.10
N LYS A 48 -7.14 2.97 35.97
CA LYS A 48 -8.08 2.27 36.86
C LYS A 48 -9.11 1.47 36.09
N ALA A 49 -9.51 1.95 34.90
CA ALA A 49 -10.40 1.23 34.01
C ALA A 49 -9.77 -0.10 33.56
N ASP A 50 -8.49 -0.12 33.20
CA ASP A 50 -7.78 -1.34 32.81
C ASP A 50 -7.71 -2.38 33.93
N ILE A 51 -7.56 -1.93 35.17
CA ILE A 51 -7.55 -2.82 36.35
C ILE A 51 -8.93 -3.46 36.54
N TRP A 52 -10.01 -2.70 36.35
CA TRP A 52 -11.39 -3.20 36.45
C TRP A 52 -11.78 -4.10 35.28
N THR A 53 -11.35 -3.78 34.06
CA THR A 53 -11.58 -4.66 32.89
C THR A 53 -10.81 -5.97 33.05
N ALA A 54 -9.55 -5.93 33.50
CA ALA A 54 -8.78 -7.13 33.80
C ALA A 54 -9.42 -7.99 34.90
N LEU A 55 -10.08 -7.37 35.91
CA LEU A 55 -10.84 -8.10 36.92
C LEU A 55 -12.03 -8.87 36.30
N GLY A 56 -12.79 -8.22 35.41
CA GLY A 56 -13.88 -8.88 34.68
C GLY A 56 -13.39 -10.00 33.76
N VAL A 57 -12.36 -9.73 32.95
CA VAL A 57 -11.78 -10.70 32.01
C VAL A 57 -11.19 -11.90 32.75
N SER A 58 -10.48 -11.68 33.86
CA SER A 58 -9.92 -12.77 34.67
C SER A 58 -10.98 -13.64 35.32
N ALA A 59 -12.15 -13.10 35.70
CA ALA A 59 -13.26 -13.89 36.21
C ALA A 59 -13.84 -14.82 35.14
N VAL A 60 -14.01 -14.31 33.91
CA VAL A 60 -14.48 -15.13 32.79
C VAL A 60 -13.42 -16.15 32.36
N CYS A 61 -12.13 -15.79 32.34
CA CYS A 61 -11.03 -16.74 32.09
C CYS A 61 -10.99 -17.88 33.11
N ALA A 62 -11.23 -17.58 34.38
CA ALA A 62 -11.19 -18.58 35.45
C ALA A 62 -12.38 -19.55 35.41
N LEU A 63 -13.55 -19.06 35.01
CA LEU A 63 -14.78 -19.88 34.95
C LEU A 63 -14.93 -20.61 33.61
N LEU A 64 -14.61 -19.93 32.51
CA LEU A 64 -14.79 -20.37 31.13
C LEU A 64 -13.52 -20.12 30.30
N PRO A 65 -12.39 -20.78 30.61
CA PRO A 65 -11.13 -20.55 29.90
C PRO A 65 -11.23 -20.71 28.39
N VAL A 66 -12.13 -21.56 27.89
CA VAL A 66 -12.32 -21.80 26.45
C VAL A 66 -12.75 -20.57 25.66
N THR A 67 -13.38 -19.58 26.29
CA THR A 67 -13.99 -18.43 25.59
C THR A 67 -13.02 -17.27 25.37
N ILE A 68 -11.92 -17.19 26.12
CA ILE A 68 -11.01 -16.03 26.10
C ILE A 68 -9.57 -16.41 25.73
N LEU A 69 -9.10 -17.62 26.03
CA LEU A 69 -7.69 -17.96 25.80
C LEU A 69 -7.25 -17.88 24.34
N TRP A 70 -8.17 -18.09 23.39
CA TRP A 70 -7.92 -17.95 21.95
C TRP A 70 -7.61 -16.50 21.52
N ALA A 71 -8.17 -15.51 22.22
CA ALA A 71 -7.91 -14.10 21.95
C ALA A 71 -6.55 -13.66 22.53
N LEU A 72 -6.03 -14.36 23.54
CA LEU A 72 -4.79 -13.99 24.23
C LEU A 72 -3.53 -14.65 23.63
N ILE A 73 -3.62 -15.90 23.17
CA ILE A 73 -2.45 -16.72 22.81
C ILE A 73 -2.52 -17.21 21.34
N GLY A 74 -3.50 -16.72 20.58
CA GLY A 74 -3.76 -17.12 19.20
C GLY A 74 -4.85 -18.20 19.08
N VAL A 75 -5.49 -18.25 17.91
CA VAL A 75 -6.76 -18.98 17.70
C VAL A 75 -6.63 -20.48 18.03
N TRP A 76 -5.66 -21.17 17.42
CA TRP A 76 -5.55 -22.63 17.52
C TRP A 76 -4.96 -23.09 18.86
N THR A 77 -3.89 -22.44 19.30
CA THR A 77 -3.20 -22.70 20.57
C THR A 77 -4.09 -22.39 21.76
N GLY A 78 -4.79 -21.25 21.74
CA GLY A 78 -5.67 -20.86 22.83
C GLY A 78 -6.94 -21.71 22.93
N LEU A 79 -7.52 -22.18 21.82
CA LEU A 79 -8.66 -23.12 21.87
C LEU A 79 -8.28 -24.45 22.50
N ALA A 80 -7.12 -25.03 22.13
CA ALA A 80 -6.67 -26.30 22.67
C ALA A 80 -6.39 -26.23 24.18
N VAL A 81 -5.68 -25.19 24.62
CA VAL A 81 -5.39 -24.98 26.05
C VAL A 81 -6.67 -24.66 26.83
N GLY A 82 -7.57 -23.85 26.25
CA GLY A 82 -8.85 -23.50 26.85
C GLY A 82 -9.76 -24.72 27.06
N LEU A 83 -9.84 -25.63 26.09
CA LEU A 83 -10.60 -26.88 26.20
C LEU A 83 -10.03 -27.81 27.27
N ALA A 84 -8.70 -27.97 27.32
CA ALA A 84 -8.04 -28.79 28.33
C ALA A 84 -8.28 -28.25 29.75
N ALA A 85 -8.14 -26.94 29.95
CA ALA A 85 -8.44 -26.29 31.22
C ALA A 85 -9.92 -26.43 31.62
N GLN A 86 -10.84 -26.29 30.66
CA GLN A 86 -12.27 -26.47 30.89
C GLN A 86 -12.60 -27.90 31.32
N ALA A 87 -12.02 -28.90 30.66
CA ALA A 87 -12.20 -30.30 31.01
C ALA A 87 -11.66 -30.61 32.41
N GLY A 88 -10.50 -30.03 32.77
CA GLY A 88 -9.93 -30.14 34.11
C GLY A 88 -10.85 -29.58 35.21
N LEU A 89 -11.44 -28.40 34.98
CA LEU A 89 -12.41 -27.80 35.91
C LEU A 89 -13.65 -28.68 36.11
N VAL A 90 -14.21 -29.20 35.03
CA VAL A 90 -15.37 -30.12 35.08
C VAL A 90 -14.99 -31.39 35.85
N TRP A 91 -13.81 -31.95 35.58
CA TRP A 91 -13.33 -33.15 36.27
C TRP A 91 -13.15 -32.92 37.77
N VAL A 92 -12.57 -31.79 38.19
CA VAL A 92 -12.44 -31.44 39.62
C VAL A 92 -13.81 -31.35 40.29
N GLY A 93 -14.79 -30.70 39.65
CA GLY A 93 -16.14 -30.59 40.20
C GLY A 93 -16.87 -31.93 40.32
N VAL A 94 -16.67 -32.83 39.36
CA VAL A 94 -17.27 -34.18 39.39
C VAL A 94 -16.62 -35.06 40.46
N GLN A 95 -15.30 -35.00 40.63
CA GLN A 95 -14.56 -35.92 41.53
C GLN A 95 -14.52 -35.45 42.98
N PHE A 96 -14.33 -34.15 43.20
CA PHE A 96 -14.08 -33.57 44.53
C PHE A 96 -15.24 -32.71 45.03
N GLY A 97 -16.31 -32.58 44.24
CA GLY A 97 -17.51 -31.85 44.59
C GLY A 97 -17.43 -30.33 44.35
N PHE A 98 -18.52 -29.66 44.68
CA PHE A 98 -18.71 -28.23 44.39
C PHE A 98 -17.69 -27.32 45.12
N GLU A 99 -17.33 -27.65 46.36
CA GLU A 99 -16.37 -26.84 47.13
C GLU A 99 -14.99 -26.80 46.49
N ALA A 100 -14.47 -27.95 46.05
CA ALA A 100 -13.19 -28.05 45.36
C ALA A 100 -13.21 -27.32 44.01
N PHE A 101 -14.33 -27.38 43.29
CA PHE A 101 -14.54 -26.61 42.06
C PHE A 101 -14.45 -25.10 42.32
N VAL A 102 -15.19 -24.59 43.32
CA VAL A 102 -15.18 -23.15 43.66
C VAL A 102 -13.78 -22.70 44.08
N LEU A 103 -13.08 -23.45 44.93
CA LEU A 103 -11.71 -23.13 45.34
C LEU A 103 -10.74 -23.07 44.16
N THR A 104 -10.88 -23.98 43.20
CA THR A 104 -10.04 -24.01 41.99
C THR A 104 -10.30 -22.80 41.10
N VAL A 105 -11.56 -22.43 40.87
CA VAL A 105 -11.93 -21.24 40.09
C VAL A 105 -11.44 -19.96 40.76
N VAL A 106 -11.62 -19.82 42.09
CA VAL A 106 -11.14 -18.66 42.85
C VAL A 106 -9.61 -18.58 42.80
N GLY A 107 -8.91 -19.69 42.98
CA GLY A 107 -7.45 -19.74 42.87
C GLY A 107 -6.95 -19.34 41.47
N ALA A 108 -7.59 -19.87 40.42
CA ALA A 108 -7.29 -19.50 39.04
C ALA A 108 -7.54 -18.01 38.76
N HIS A 109 -8.62 -17.43 39.30
CA HIS A 109 -8.93 -16.02 39.20
C HIS A 109 -7.87 -15.13 39.87
N LEU A 110 -7.48 -15.48 41.11
CA LEU A 110 -6.47 -14.73 41.86
C LEU A 110 -5.08 -14.76 41.20
N LEU A 111 -4.76 -15.80 40.41
CA LEU A 111 -3.54 -15.88 39.61
C LEU A 111 -3.67 -15.16 38.26
N ALA A 112 -4.80 -15.33 37.57
CA ALA A 112 -5.02 -14.76 36.25
C ALA A 112 -5.13 -13.23 36.28
N TRP A 113 -5.73 -12.66 37.32
CA TRP A 113 -5.92 -11.21 37.44
C TRP A 113 -4.61 -10.40 37.41
N PRO A 114 -3.61 -10.63 38.29
CA PRO A 114 -2.34 -9.90 38.23
C PRO A 114 -1.57 -10.20 36.94
N LEU A 115 -1.68 -11.42 36.41
CA LEU A 115 -1.01 -11.81 35.16
C LEU A 115 -1.55 -11.03 33.95
N ILE A 116 -2.88 -10.90 33.84
CA ILE A 116 -3.55 -10.11 32.80
C ILE A 116 -3.24 -8.61 32.97
N VAL A 117 -3.23 -8.10 34.20
CA VAL A 117 -2.85 -6.71 34.47
C VAL A 117 -1.40 -6.43 34.09
N VAL A 118 -0.47 -7.37 34.25
CA VAL A 118 0.94 -7.15 33.92
C VAL A 118 1.21 -7.28 32.42
N LEU A 119 0.66 -8.32 31.77
CA LEU A 119 0.94 -8.65 30.37
C LEU A 119 0.00 -7.98 29.37
N GLY A 120 -1.27 -7.77 29.76
CA GLY A 120 -2.31 -7.23 28.89
C GLY A 120 -2.60 -5.75 29.12
N CYS A 121 -2.18 -5.19 30.25
CA CYS A 121 -2.36 -3.78 30.58
C CYS A 121 -1.01 -3.13 30.90
N GLY A 122 -0.71 -1.99 30.30
CA GLY A 122 0.57 -1.29 30.53
C GLY A 122 0.84 -0.25 29.45
N THR A 123 1.91 0.53 29.63
CA THR A 123 2.41 1.39 28.55
C THR A 123 2.72 0.53 27.33
N ASP A 124 1.95 0.73 26.27
CA ASP A 124 2.27 0.17 24.95
C ASP A 124 3.71 0.56 24.59
N GLU A 125 4.41 -0.31 23.85
CA GLU A 125 5.79 -0.07 23.39
C GLU A 125 5.90 1.32 22.76
N ARG A 126 4.88 1.71 21.99
CA ARG A 126 4.74 3.04 21.40
C ARG A 126 4.71 4.15 22.45
N GLN A 127 3.91 4.03 23.50
CA GLN A 127 3.84 5.05 24.56
C GLN A 127 5.19 5.16 25.28
N ARG A 128 5.88 4.03 25.48
CA ARG A 128 7.23 4.04 26.06
C ARG A 128 8.20 4.79 25.15
N VAL A 129 8.23 4.46 23.86
CA VAL A 129 9.08 5.15 22.86
C VAL A 129 8.72 6.63 22.75
N ALA A 130 7.44 6.98 22.73
CA ALA A 130 6.97 8.37 22.70
C ALA A 130 7.46 9.18 23.91
N ARG A 131 7.50 8.56 25.09
CA ARG A 131 8.03 9.23 26.29
C ARG A 131 9.54 9.36 26.26
N LEU A 132 10.26 8.33 25.81
CA LEU A 132 11.72 8.35 25.67
C LEU A 132 12.21 9.32 24.59
N ARG A 133 11.43 9.47 23.51
CA ARG A 133 11.71 10.35 22.36
C ARG A 133 10.85 11.61 22.37
N HIS A 134 10.33 12.00 23.52
CA HIS A 134 9.52 13.20 23.65
C HIS A 134 10.29 14.43 23.15
N GLY A 135 9.65 15.25 22.32
CA GLY A 135 10.30 16.37 21.63
C GLY A 135 10.93 16.02 20.27
N ARG A 136 10.93 14.74 19.86
CA ARG A 136 11.38 14.28 18.51
C ARG A 136 10.23 13.87 17.59
N TYR A 137 9.01 14.25 17.92
CA TYR A 137 7.83 14.10 17.07
C TYR A 137 6.86 15.25 17.35
N TYR A 138 6.00 15.59 16.39
CA TYR A 138 5.02 16.68 16.51
C TYR A 138 3.63 16.20 16.08
N LEU A 139 2.62 16.65 16.82
CA LEU A 139 1.20 16.33 16.58
C LEU A 139 0.43 17.57 16.10
N ALA A 140 -0.81 17.39 15.64
CA ALA A 140 -1.68 18.49 15.21
C ALA A 140 -1.83 19.57 16.30
N GLU A 141 -1.92 19.15 17.55
CA GLU A 141 -2.06 20.00 18.74
C GLU A 141 -0.84 20.89 18.97
N ASP A 142 0.36 20.49 18.51
CA ASP A 142 1.58 21.28 18.65
C ASP A 142 1.58 22.53 17.77
N PHE A 143 0.81 22.52 16.68
CA PHE A 143 0.70 23.65 15.74
C PHE A 143 -0.36 24.67 16.18
N GLY A 144 -1.19 24.33 17.17
CA GLY A 144 -2.24 25.21 17.68
C GLY A 144 -3.41 25.41 16.72
N GLY A 145 -4.54 25.89 17.25
CA GLY A 145 -5.74 26.15 16.46
C GLY A 145 -5.78 27.54 15.83
N ASP A 146 -6.95 27.88 15.25
CA ASP A 146 -7.17 29.15 14.54
C ASP A 146 -7.04 30.41 15.42
N SER A 147 -7.00 30.26 16.75
CA SER A 147 -6.81 31.38 17.69
C SER A 147 -5.50 32.14 17.48
N LEU A 148 -4.46 31.50 16.94
CA LEU A 148 -3.16 32.13 16.69
C LEU A 148 -3.07 32.80 15.31
N ARG A 149 -4.09 32.62 14.46
CA ARG A 149 -4.11 33.14 13.09
C ARG A 149 -3.97 34.66 13.05
N GLU A 150 -4.64 35.38 13.94
CA GLU A 150 -4.58 36.85 13.99
C GLU A 150 -3.16 37.36 14.31
N LEU A 151 -2.44 36.62 15.16
CA LEU A 151 -1.10 36.95 15.58
C LEU A 151 -0.09 36.65 14.46
N LEU A 152 -0.18 35.45 13.88
CA LEU A 152 0.79 34.90 12.93
C LEU A 152 0.45 35.20 11.46
N GLY A 153 -0.71 35.78 11.18
CA GLY A 153 -1.26 36.06 9.84
C GLY A 153 -1.97 34.86 9.20
N HIS A 154 -1.48 33.65 9.45
CA HIS A 154 -2.01 32.40 8.89
C HIS A 154 -2.05 31.31 9.97
N SER A 155 -2.82 30.25 9.71
CA SER A 155 -2.93 29.09 10.61
C SER A 155 -1.69 28.19 10.48
N PRO A 156 -0.91 27.96 11.55
CA PRO A 156 0.27 27.09 11.51
C PRO A 156 -0.10 25.63 11.17
N LEU A 157 -1.24 25.16 11.68
CA LEU A 157 -1.75 23.82 11.40
C LEU A 157 -1.97 23.62 9.89
N ARG A 158 -2.68 24.56 9.23
CA ARG A 158 -2.92 24.48 7.78
C ARG A 158 -1.66 24.48 6.94
N ARG A 159 -0.59 25.17 7.39
CA ARG A 159 0.71 25.10 6.69
C ARG A 159 1.35 23.75 6.80
N MET A 160 1.28 23.14 7.99
CA MET A 160 1.82 21.81 8.18
C MET A 160 1.06 20.77 7.34
N GLU A 161 -0.28 20.89 7.26
CA GLU A 161 -1.11 20.06 6.38
C GLU A 161 -0.69 20.21 4.91
N ARG A 162 -0.49 21.45 4.43
CA ARG A 162 -0.02 21.73 3.06
C ARG A 162 1.37 21.16 2.81
N ALA A 163 2.32 21.35 3.73
CA ALA A 163 3.67 20.80 3.62
C ALA A 163 3.65 19.26 3.56
N GLN A 164 2.88 18.62 4.45
CA GLN A 164 2.74 17.17 4.47
C GLN A 164 2.06 16.66 3.19
N ALA A 165 1.02 17.34 2.70
CA ALA A 165 0.37 17.00 1.43
C ALA A 165 1.33 17.12 0.24
N ALA A 166 2.15 18.17 0.18
CA ALA A 166 3.15 18.35 -0.87
C ALA A 166 4.20 17.22 -0.87
N VAL A 167 4.77 16.90 0.30
CA VAL A 167 5.73 15.80 0.44
C VAL A 167 5.09 14.46 0.07
N THR A 168 3.86 14.21 0.53
CA THR A 168 3.11 12.99 0.20
C THR A 168 2.89 12.86 -1.30
N ALA A 169 2.55 13.97 -1.99
CA ALA A 169 2.32 13.96 -3.42
C ALA A 169 3.59 13.62 -4.22
N VAL A 170 4.77 14.01 -3.73
CA VAL A 170 6.05 13.62 -4.34
C VAL A 170 6.33 12.13 -4.10
N LEU A 171 6.33 11.70 -2.84
CA LEU A 171 6.69 10.32 -2.43
C LEU A 171 5.71 9.25 -2.94
N GLN A 172 4.48 9.64 -3.32
CA GLN A 172 3.49 8.73 -3.89
C GLN A 172 3.44 8.77 -5.42
N SER A 173 4.21 9.67 -6.06
CA SER A 173 4.24 9.76 -7.52
C SER A 173 4.80 8.48 -8.14
N GLN A 174 4.41 8.18 -9.38
CA GLN A 174 4.96 7.04 -10.11
C GLN A 174 6.42 7.30 -10.47
N VAL A 175 6.77 8.53 -10.87
CA VAL A 175 8.14 8.91 -11.20
C VAL A 175 9.13 8.73 -10.04
N ASP A 176 8.71 8.97 -8.80
CA ASP A 176 9.50 8.68 -7.61
C ASP A 176 9.65 7.17 -7.38
N ARG A 177 8.54 6.42 -7.47
CA ARG A 177 8.55 4.96 -7.30
C ARG A 177 9.40 4.21 -8.34
N GLU A 178 9.51 4.77 -9.54
CA GLU A 178 10.36 4.24 -10.63
C GLU A 178 11.82 4.73 -10.54
N GLY A 179 12.19 5.50 -9.51
CA GLY A 179 13.57 6.00 -9.31
C GLY A 179 14.02 7.01 -10.36
N LEU A 180 13.07 7.74 -10.97
CA LEU A 180 13.35 8.75 -12.01
C LEU A 180 13.65 10.13 -11.43
N LEU A 181 13.39 10.30 -10.13
CA LEU A 181 13.76 11.48 -9.35
C LEU A 181 15.05 11.21 -8.57
N ASP A 182 15.60 12.26 -7.95
CA ASP A 182 16.76 12.10 -7.07
C ASP A 182 16.33 11.39 -5.77
N ASP A 183 16.64 10.11 -5.65
CA ASP A 183 16.31 9.28 -4.48
C ASP A 183 16.86 9.87 -3.17
N ILE A 184 18.05 10.49 -3.18
CA ILE A 184 18.64 11.11 -1.98
C ILE A 184 17.83 12.35 -1.59
N ALA A 185 17.40 13.14 -2.58
CA ALA A 185 16.55 14.29 -2.32
C ALA A 185 15.21 13.85 -1.71
N ASN A 186 14.62 12.76 -2.17
CA ASN A 186 13.27 12.35 -1.76
C ASN A 186 13.26 11.50 -0.48
N ASP A 187 14.18 10.56 -0.33
CA ASP A 187 14.20 9.65 0.83
C ASP A 187 14.84 10.28 2.06
N VAL A 188 15.78 11.23 1.88
CA VAL A 188 16.54 11.82 2.99
C VAL A 188 16.19 13.29 3.18
N THR A 189 16.24 14.08 2.10
CA THR A 189 16.14 15.54 2.22
C THR A 189 14.70 15.99 2.48
N LEU A 190 13.70 15.44 1.77
CA LEU A 190 12.29 15.81 1.96
C LEU A 190 11.78 15.52 3.38
N PRO A 191 11.95 14.32 3.97
CA PRO A 191 11.56 14.07 5.35
C PRO A 191 12.24 15.01 6.34
N ALA A 192 13.53 15.31 6.13
CA ALA A 192 14.26 16.28 6.95
C ALA A 192 13.67 17.70 6.84
N GLN A 193 13.34 18.16 5.62
CA GLN A 193 12.69 19.46 5.42
C GLN A 193 11.31 19.51 6.06
N GLN A 194 10.50 18.45 5.93
CA GLN A 194 9.19 18.35 6.58
C GLN A 194 9.32 18.44 8.11
N TYR A 195 10.27 17.71 8.69
CA TYR A 195 10.51 17.72 10.12
C TYR A 195 11.01 19.08 10.62
N GLU A 196 11.94 19.73 9.91
CA GLU A 196 12.39 21.08 10.27
C GLU A 196 11.27 22.11 10.22
N ILE A 197 10.37 22.02 9.23
CA ILE A 197 9.18 22.89 9.14
C ILE A 197 8.28 22.64 10.35
N ALA A 198 8.01 21.38 10.70
CA ALA A 198 7.22 21.03 11.87
C ALA A 198 7.84 21.58 13.16
N GLN A 199 9.13 21.36 13.38
CA GLN A 199 9.84 21.87 14.55
C GLN A 199 9.73 23.40 14.66
N ARG A 200 9.97 24.13 13.57
CA ARG A 200 9.90 25.59 13.56
C ARG A 200 8.47 26.11 13.75
N LEU A 201 7.46 25.45 13.16
CA LEU A 201 6.06 25.80 13.38
C LEU A 201 5.63 25.56 14.83
N ALA A 202 6.01 24.44 15.43
CA ALA A 202 5.72 24.14 16.83
C ALA A 202 6.36 25.16 17.77
N GLU A 203 7.61 25.54 17.51
CA GLU A 203 8.31 26.59 18.27
C GLU A 203 7.66 27.97 18.09
N LEU A 204 7.26 28.31 16.86
CA LEU A 204 6.53 29.55 16.57
C LEU A 204 5.19 29.59 17.32
N THR A 205 4.43 28.49 17.32
CA THR A 205 3.18 28.34 18.07
C THR A 205 3.42 28.46 19.58
N ARG A 206 4.50 27.87 20.11
CA ARG A 206 4.88 27.98 21.52
C ARG A 206 5.20 29.44 21.91
N LEU A 207 5.96 30.15 21.08
CA LEU A 207 6.30 31.57 21.30
C LEU A 207 5.06 32.47 21.16
N ALA A 208 4.21 32.21 20.17
CA ALA A 208 2.94 32.91 19.96
C ALA A 208 2.02 32.79 21.18
N ARG A 209 1.88 31.59 21.75
CA ARG A 209 1.12 31.36 23.00
C ARG A 209 1.66 32.18 24.17
N LYS A 210 2.99 32.25 24.32
CA LYS A 210 3.64 33.07 25.37
C LYS A 210 3.38 34.56 25.19
N VAL A 211 3.47 35.07 23.95
CA VAL A 211 3.17 36.48 23.64
C VAL A 211 1.70 36.81 23.90
N LEU A 212 0.78 35.90 23.55
CA LEU A 212 -0.65 36.08 23.80
C LEU A 212 -0.96 36.13 25.30
N ALA A 213 -0.38 35.21 26.09
CA ALA A 213 -0.53 35.21 27.55
C ALA A 213 0.02 36.51 28.17
N ALA A 214 1.23 36.92 27.78
CA ALA A 214 1.84 38.17 28.27
C ALA A 214 1.04 39.43 27.89
N ALA A 215 0.36 39.42 26.74
CA ALA A 215 -0.49 40.53 26.32
C ALA A 215 -1.77 40.66 27.17
N GLY A 216 -2.29 39.56 27.70
CA GLY A 216 -3.46 39.57 28.60
C GLY A 216 -3.18 40.23 29.95
N ASP A 217 -1.95 40.11 30.45
CA ASP A 217 -1.52 40.66 31.74
C ASP A 217 -0.85 42.05 31.63
N ALA A 218 -0.64 42.53 30.41
CA ALA A 218 0.12 43.75 30.16
C ALA A 218 -0.70 45.03 30.43
N SER A 219 -0.07 45.99 31.10
CA SER A 219 -0.59 47.37 31.23
C SER A 219 0.55 48.37 31.09
N GLY A 220 0.38 49.37 30.21
CA GLY A 220 1.34 50.46 29.99
C GLY A 220 1.94 50.52 28.57
N SER A 221 2.20 51.74 28.10
CA SER A 221 2.62 52.02 26.71
C SER A 221 3.94 51.35 26.31
N ARG A 222 4.91 51.26 27.22
CA ARG A 222 6.21 50.63 26.96
C ARG A 222 6.11 49.11 26.77
N VAL A 223 5.19 48.46 27.48
CA VAL A 223 4.95 47.01 27.33
C VAL A 223 4.28 46.73 25.99
N GLU A 224 3.32 47.57 25.58
CA GLU A 224 2.66 47.44 24.27
C GLU A 224 3.63 47.61 23.10
N GLU A 225 4.61 48.52 23.20
CA GLU A 225 5.64 48.69 22.17
C GLU A 225 6.52 47.44 22.01
N VAL A 226 6.91 46.82 23.13
CA VAL A 226 7.68 45.56 23.13
C VAL A 226 6.83 44.43 22.53
N LEU A 227 5.56 44.30 22.93
CA LEU A 227 4.63 43.32 22.38
C LEU A 227 4.46 43.49 20.87
N ARG A 228 4.28 44.72 20.38
CA ARG A 228 4.20 45.02 18.94
C ARG A 228 5.42 44.52 18.18
N THR A 229 6.62 44.74 18.73
CA THR A 229 7.88 44.27 18.13
C THR A 229 7.94 42.74 18.10
N GLN A 230 7.53 42.07 19.17
CA GLN A 230 7.45 40.61 19.22
C GLN A 230 6.44 40.06 18.19
N ARG A 231 5.24 40.67 18.07
CA ARG A 231 4.24 40.29 17.06
C ARG A 231 4.80 40.43 15.65
N GLN A 232 5.56 41.50 15.37
CA GLN A 232 6.19 41.71 14.07
C GLN A 232 7.26 40.64 13.77
N ALA A 233 8.11 40.29 14.74
CA ALA A 233 9.10 39.24 14.59
C ALA A 233 8.46 37.86 14.33
N LEU A 234 7.37 37.55 15.04
CA LEU A 234 6.58 36.33 14.80
C LEU A 234 5.99 36.29 13.38
N ARG A 235 5.44 37.41 12.89
CA ARG A 235 4.91 37.50 11.52
C ARG A 235 5.99 37.34 10.45
N LEU A 236 7.16 37.95 10.63
CA LEU A 236 8.28 37.77 9.70
C LEU A 236 8.74 36.31 9.64
N SER A 237 8.87 35.67 10.81
CA SER A 237 9.25 34.25 10.90
C SER A 237 8.18 33.34 10.27
N SER A 238 6.91 33.68 10.47
CA SER A 238 5.75 33.01 9.88
C SER A 238 5.75 33.11 8.36
N SER A 239 6.08 34.26 7.78
CA SER A 239 6.18 34.46 6.33
C SER A 239 7.36 33.69 5.71
N ALA A 240 8.52 33.66 6.37
CA ALA A 240 9.66 32.89 5.88
C ALA A 240 9.38 31.37 5.84
N LEU A 241 8.56 30.87 6.78
CA LEU A 241 8.08 29.48 6.74
C LEU A 241 7.07 29.23 5.61
N GLU A 242 6.22 30.22 5.30
CA GLU A 242 5.31 30.14 4.14
C GLU A 242 6.08 29.94 2.83
N GLU A 243 7.13 30.73 2.59
CA GLU A 243 7.97 30.61 1.39
C GLU A 243 8.59 29.21 1.24
N ARG A 244 8.97 28.57 2.36
CA ARG A 244 9.48 27.18 2.35
C ARG A 244 8.38 26.19 1.97
N VAL A 245 7.16 26.36 2.50
CA VAL A 245 6.02 25.50 2.15
C VAL A 245 5.66 25.68 0.67
N GLU A 246 5.62 26.91 0.16
CA GLU A 246 5.37 27.20 -1.26
C GLU A 246 6.47 26.62 -2.17
N ALA A 247 7.72 26.53 -1.71
CA ALA A 247 8.77 25.83 -2.44
C ALA A 247 8.51 24.31 -2.53
N LEU A 248 8.06 23.68 -1.44
CA LEU A 248 7.67 22.27 -1.45
C LEU A 248 6.46 22.02 -2.35
N GLU A 249 5.47 22.91 -2.34
CA GLU A 249 4.30 22.78 -3.20
C GLU A 249 4.64 22.91 -4.68
N ARG A 250 5.50 23.88 -5.05
CA ARG A 250 6.03 23.98 -6.42
C ARG A 250 6.80 22.74 -6.84
N TYR A 251 7.56 22.14 -5.93
CA TYR A 251 8.25 20.89 -6.20
C TYR A 251 7.26 19.74 -6.43
N ALA A 252 6.20 19.65 -5.63
CA ALA A 252 5.11 18.69 -5.81
C ALA A 252 4.33 18.93 -7.12
N GLU A 253 4.14 20.18 -7.54
CA GLU A 253 3.54 20.53 -8.84
C GLU A 253 4.40 20.07 -10.01
N ASN A 254 5.70 20.36 -9.96
CA ASN A 254 6.65 19.89 -10.98
C ASN A 254 6.70 18.36 -11.05
N THR A 255 6.65 17.70 -9.89
CA THR A 255 6.60 16.23 -9.81
C THR A 255 5.31 15.69 -10.43
N ARG A 256 4.15 16.30 -10.18
CA ARG A 256 2.89 15.92 -10.82
C ARG A 256 2.91 16.12 -12.34
N ALA A 257 3.58 17.17 -12.83
CA ALA A 257 3.75 17.38 -14.27
C ALA A 257 4.66 16.31 -14.88
N ALA A 258 5.76 15.95 -14.20
CA ALA A 258 6.63 14.85 -14.62
C ALA A 258 5.89 13.50 -14.61
N ASP A 259 5.08 13.24 -13.58
CA ASP A 259 4.25 12.05 -13.46
C ASP A 259 3.22 11.93 -14.60
N ALA A 260 2.61 13.05 -15.00
CA ALA A 260 1.72 13.07 -16.15
C ALA A 260 2.45 12.78 -17.47
N ALA A 261 3.62 13.40 -17.69
CA ALA A 261 4.45 13.15 -18.87
C ALA A 261 4.96 11.70 -18.92
N TYR A 262 5.31 11.13 -17.77
CA TYR A 262 5.75 9.74 -17.68
C TYR A 262 4.63 8.76 -18.04
N ARG A 263 3.40 8.98 -17.53
CA ARG A 263 2.23 8.18 -17.93
C ARG A 263 1.92 8.28 -19.42
N GLU A 264 2.06 9.46 -20.00
CA GLU A 264 1.86 9.65 -21.45
C GLU A 264 2.91 8.89 -22.26
N TRP A 265 4.18 8.98 -21.85
CA TRP A 265 5.27 8.21 -22.47
C TRP A 265 5.04 6.69 -22.35
N GLU A 266 4.61 6.21 -21.18
CA GLU A 266 4.32 4.80 -20.95
C GLU A 266 3.18 4.30 -21.85
N ALA A 267 2.11 5.09 -22.00
CA ALA A 267 1.01 4.78 -22.90
C ALA A 267 1.42 4.76 -24.38
N VAL A 268 2.28 5.70 -24.82
CA VAL A 268 2.82 5.68 -26.19
C VAL A 268 3.67 4.44 -26.42
N ARG A 269 4.53 4.08 -25.46
CA ARG A 269 5.36 2.88 -25.56
C ARG A 269 4.53 1.60 -25.67
N GLU A 270 3.44 1.48 -24.91
CA GLU A 270 2.52 0.35 -25.00
C GLU A 270 1.85 0.26 -26.38
N LEU A 271 1.46 1.41 -26.95
CA LEU A 271 0.90 1.47 -28.30
C LEU A 271 1.92 1.13 -29.40
N GLU A 272 3.18 1.53 -29.24
CA GLU A 272 4.26 1.16 -30.16
C GLU A 272 4.49 -0.36 -30.17
N GLN A 273 4.52 -0.99 -28.98
CA GLN A 273 4.63 -2.46 -28.86
C GLN A 273 3.46 -3.18 -29.53
N LEU A 274 2.22 -2.70 -29.32
CA LEU A 274 1.06 -3.24 -30.01
C LEU A 274 1.15 -3.06 -31.53
N GLY A 275 1.75 -1.96 -31.99
CA GLY A 275 2.01 -1.71 -33.41
C GLY A 275 2.98 -2.72 -34.01
N GLU A 276 4.05 -3.08 -33.29
CA GLU A 276 5.00 -4.12 -33.69
C GLU A 276 4.32 -5.49 -33.80
N ASP A 277 3.53 -5.88 -32.78
CA ASP A 277 2.77 -7.14 -32.78
C ASP A 277 1.77 -7.20 -33.94
N MET A 278 1.08 -6.09 -34.22
CA MET A 278 0.15 -5.99 -35.35
C MET A 278 0.88 -6.08 -36.70
N HIS A 279 2.08 -5.53 -36.82
CA HIS A 279 2.90 -5.67 -38.02
C HIS A 279 3.30 -7.13 -38.24
N GLU A 280 3.72 -7.84 -37.19
CA GLU A 280 4.05 -9.26 -37.26
C GLU A 280 2.85 -10.11 -37.67
N LEU A 281 1.65 -9.83 -37.14
CA LEU A 281 0.41 -10.49 -37.54
C LEU A 281 0.08 -10.28 -39.02
N VAL A 282 0.25 -9.06 -39.53
CA VAL A 282 0.02 -8.76 -40.96
C VAL A 282 1.03 -9.51 -41.82
N VAL A 283 2.31 -9.53 -41.44
CA VAL A 283 3.35 -10.28 -42.17
C VAL A 283 3.04 -11.78 -42.19
N ASN A 284 2.61 -12.35 -41.07
CA ASN A 284 2.23 -13.76 -41.00
C ASN A 284 0.98 -14.05 -41.84
N THR A 285 -0.01 -13.16 -41.87
CA THR A 285 -1.22 -13.31 -42.70
C THR A 285 -0.86 -13.29 -44.20
N VAL A 286 0.01 -12.37 -44.63
CA VAL A 286 0.49 -12.34 -46.02
C VAL A 286 1.26 -13.62 -46.38
N ARG A 287 2.03 -14.16 -45.43
CA ARG A 287 2.72 -15.45 -45.62
C ARG A 287 1.74 -16.62 -45.74
N ASP A 288 0.67 -16.62 -44.95
CA ASP A 288 -0.38 -17.64 -45.00
C ASP A 288 -1.15 -17.58 -46.33
N GLU A 289 -1.49 -16.38 -46.83
CA GLU A 289 -2.09 -16.20 -48.15
C GLU A 289 -1.18 -16.74 -49.27
N LEU A 290 0.13 -16.51 -49.17
CA LEU A 290 1.11 -17.05 -50.12
C LEU A 290 1.19 -18.58 -50.04
N ALA A 291 1.12 -19.14 -48.83
CA ALA A 291 1.10 -20.59 -48.63
C ALA A 291 -0.17 -21.23 -49.19
N VAL A 292 -1.33 -20.59 -49.05
CA VAL A 292 -2.59 -21.05 -49.68
C VAL A 292 -2.45 -21.07 -51.20
N ALA A 293 -1.91 -20.01 -51.79
CA ALA A 293 -1.68 -19.96 -53.24
C ALA A 293 -0.72 -21.06 -53.73
N GLU A 294 0.31 -21.39 -52.95
CA GLU A 294 1.22 -22.50 -53.26
C GLU A 294 0.51 -23.87 -53.20
N ILE A 295 -0.33 -24.09 -52.18
CA ILE A 295 -1.13 -25.32 -52.04
C ILE A 295 -2.13 -25.47 -53.20
N GLU A 296 -2.82 -24.40 -53.60
CA GLU A 296 -3.72 -24.41 -54.75
C GLU A 296 -2.96 -24.75 -56.04
N GLY A 297 -1.77 -24.18 -56.24
CA GLY A 297 -0.91 -24.50 -57.37
C GLY A 297 -0.44 -25.97 -57.38
N LEU A 298 -0.15 -26.55 -56.22
CA LEU A 298 0.15 -27.98 -56.07
C LEU A 298 -1.06 -28.85 -56.39
N ALA A 299 -2.25 -28.46 -55.93
CA ALA A 299 -3.50 -29.16 -56.21
C ALA A 299 -3.82 -29.15 -57.71
N ASP A 300 -3.68 -28.02 -58.39
CA ASP A 300 -3.93 -27.94 -59.84
C ASP A 300 -2.92 -28.73 -60.66
N ARG A 301 -1.64 -28.74 -60.26
CA ARG A 301 -0.63 -29.58 -60.90
C ARG A 301 -0.95 -31.07 -60.75
N SER A 302 -1.44 -31.50 -59.58
CA SER A 302 -1.86 -32.90 -59.37
C SER A 302 -3.04 -33.28 -60.26
N ARG A 303 -4.05 -32.41 -60.38
CA ARG A 303 -5.20 -32.61 -61.28
C ARG A 303 -4.79 -32.72 -62.75
N LEU A 304 -3.83 -31.89 -63.19
CA LEU A 304 -3.29 -31.97 -64.54
C LEU A 304 -2.54 -33.27 -64.78
N GLN A 305 -1.78 -33.77 -63.82
CA GLN A 305 -1.10 -35.07 -63.94
C GLN A 305 -2.11 -36.23 -64.02
N ASP A 306 -3.17 -36.19 -63.22
CA ASP A 306 -4.23 -37.20 -63.25
C ASP A 306 -4.98 -37.18 -64.59
N LEU A 307 -5.23 -36.01 -65.18
CA LEU A 307 -5.83 -35.89 -66.51
C LEU A 307 -4.94 -36.47 -67.61
N HIS A 308 -3.63 -36.18 -67.57
CA HIS A 308 -2.68 -36.77 -68.53
C HIS A 308 -2.67 -38.30 -68.41
N ARG A 309 -2.68 -38.83 -67.18
CA ARG A 309 -2.75 -40.27 -66.94
C ARG A 309 -4.02 -40.88 -67.54
N MET A 310 -5.18 -40.25 -67.32
CA MET A 310 -6.45 -40.69 -67.92
C MET A 310 -6.45 -40.65 -69.46
N LEU A 311 -5.82 -39.62 -70.06
CA LEU A 311 -5.71 -39.50 -71.51
C LEU A 311 -4.76 -40.55 -72.11
N ASP A 312 -3.66 -40.85 -71.43
CA ASP A 312 -2.74 -41.92 -71.83
C ASP A 312 -3.42 -43.29 -71.75
N ASP A 313 -4.16 -43.56 -70.66
CA ASP A 313 -4.97 -44.78 -70.51
C ASP A 313 -6.02 -44.90 -71.64
N ALA A 314 -6.70 -43.79 -71.98
CA ALA A 314 -7.67 -43.75 -73.07
C ALA A 314 -7.02 -43.96 -74.46
N ARG A 315 -5.81 -43.42 -74.66
CA ARG A 315 -5.02 -43.60 -75.88
C ARG A 315 -4.56 -45.05 -76.04
N GLU A 316 -4.11 -45.67 -74.96
CA GLU A 316 -3.71 -47.07 -74.96
C GLU A 316 -4.90 -47.99 -75.26
N ALA A 317 -6.07 -47.72 -74.67
CA ALA A 317 -7.32 -48.42 -75.01
C ALA A 317 -7.72 -48.24 -76.49
N GLY A 318 -7.55 -47.04 -77.05
CA GLY A 318 -7.79 -46.77 -78.47
C GLY A 318 -6.81 -47.49 -79.41
N LEU A 319 -5.53 -47.61 -79.01
CA LEU A 319 -4.51 -48.36 -79.76
C LEU A 319 -4.75 -49.87 -79.71
N LEU A 320 -5.27 -50.40 -78.59
CA LEU A 320 -5.73 -51.78 -78.52
C LEU A 320 -6.92 -52.01 -79.46
N ALA A 321 -7.88 -51.08 -79.53
CA ALA A 321 -9.02 -51.16 -80.44
C ALA A 321 -8.64 -51.11 -81.93
N THR A 322 -7.64 -50.32 -82.32
CA THR A 322 -7.14 -50.30 -83.72
C THR A 322 -6.27 -51.50 -84.05
N ARG A 323 -5.58 -52.11 -83.08
CA ARG A 323 -4.85 -53.37 -83.28
C ARG A 323 -5.77 -54.56 -83.58
N PHE A 324 -7.03 -54.52 -83.11
CA PHE A 324 -8.08 -55.47 -83.54
C PHE A 324 -8.64 -55.16 -84.94
N ALA A 325 -8.40 -53.97 -85.49
CA ALA A 325 -8.89 -53.58 -86.81
C ALA A 325 -7.92 -53.90 -87.95
N ASP A 326 -6.67 -54.30 -87.66
CA ASP A 326 -5.61 -54.51 -88.66
C ASP A 326 -5.18 -55.98 -88.81
N GLU A 327 -6.06 -56.93 -88.48
CA GLU A 327 -5.82 -58.35 -88.79
C GLU A 327 -6.19 -58.66 -90.25
N PRO A 328 -5.23 -59.06 -91.11
CA PRO A 328 -5.45 -59.18 -92.55
C PRO A 328 -6.15 -60.49 -92.93
N ALA A 329 -7.14 -60.40 -93.81
CA ALA A 329 -7.73 -61.53 -94.53
C ALA A 329 -6.65 -62.28 -95.33
N GLY A 330 -6.22 -63.42 -94.81
CA GLY A 330 -5.33 -64.36 -95.48
C GLY A 330 -5.93 -64.87 -96.79
N ARG A 331 -5.19 -64.65 -97.88
CA ARG A 331 -5.30 -65.37 -99.16
C ARG A 331 -5.11 -66.87 -98.98
N ARG A 332 -5.80 -67.65 -99.83
CA ARG A 332 -5.35 -68.75 -100.72
C ARG A 332 -6.53 -69.72 -100.90
N SER A 333 -6.79 -70.40 -102.00
CA SER A 333 -6.13 -70.61 -103.31
C SER A 333 -6.99 -71.65 -104.06
N GLY A 334 -6.86 -71.73 -105.38
CA GLY A 334 -7.35 -72.84 -106.19
C GLY A 334 -7.86 -72.31 -107.52
N ASP A 335 -7.00 -71.94 -108.47
CA ASP A 335 -6.15 -72.80 -109.31
C ASP A 335 -6.93 -73.82 -110.17
N SER A 336 -6.62 -73.73 -111.47
CA SER A 336 -6.58 -74.79 -112.46
C SER A 336 -7.89 -75.36 -113.04
N GLY A 337 -8.13 -75.02 -114.32
CA GLY A 337 -7.89 -76.04 -115.36
C GLY A 337 -8.87 -76.10 -116.55
N ARG A 338 -8.35 -75.77 -117.74
CA ARG A 338 -8.67 -76.23 -119.12
C ARG A 338 -10.14 -76.07 -119.63
N ALA A 339 -10.42 -75.57 -120.84
CA ALA A 339 -9.66 -75.47 -122.08
C ALA A 339 -10.00 -74.17 -122.84
#